data_AF-G7J3I0-F1
#
_entry.id   AF-G7J3I0-F1
#
_cell.length_a   1.000
_cell.length_b   1.000
_cell.length_c   1.000
_cell.angle_alpha   90.00
_cell.angle_beta   90.00
_cell.angle_gamma   90.00
#
_symmetry.space_group_name_H-M   'P 1'
#
loop_
_entity.id
_entity.type
_entity.pdbx_description
1 polymer ?
#
loop_
_entity_poly.entity_id
_entity_poly.type
_entity_poly.pdbx_seq_one_letter_code
_entity_poly.pdbx_strand_id
1 'polypeptide(L)'
;MEESQQRLRKAVSDVSQEINKYYSLEVERKFDDIEELEEAECQCCGMKEECSKVYMNEVEEDYCGKWVCGLCCEAVKDKVGRSTKVITLVEALKSQMDFSQEYNATIRLNPKLSLTLSMRDIAKRSLDKRNCKGLGITKLTRSSSYP
;
A
#
# COMPACT_ATOMS: atom_id res chain seq x y z
N MET A 1 -14.70 -58.28 -51.13
CA MET A 1 -13.41 -57.84 -50.59
C MET A 1 -13.75 -57.04 -49.33
N GLU A 2 -13.84 -57.71 -48.19
CA GLU A 2 -14.21 -57.08 -46.91
C GLU A 2 -12.92 -56.75 -46.17
N GLU A 3 -12.56 -55.47 -46.12
CA GLU A 3 -11.47 -54.97 -45.28
C GLU A 3 -11.92 -54.97 -43.82
N SER A 4 -11.51 -55.99 -43.07
CA SER A 4 -11.71 -56.03 -41.63
C SER A 4 -10.90 -54.91 -40.97
N GLN A 5 -11.56 -53.82 -40.57
CA GLN A 5 -10.93 -52.79 -39.76
C GLN A 5 -10.61 -53.36 -38.37
N GLN A 6 -9.38 -53.87 -38.19
CA GLN A 6 -8.88 -54.26 -36.88
C GLN A 6 -8.69 -53.00 -36.02
N ARG A 7 -9.65 -52.74 -35.14
CA ARG A 7 -9.55 -51.68 -34.13
C ARG A 7 -8.48 -52.07 -33.10
N LEU A 8 -7.28 -51.50 -33.25
CA LEU A 8 -6.22 -51.57 -32.24
C LEU A 8 -6.73 -51.01 -30.91
N ARG A 9 -6.88 -51.87 -29.90
CA ARG A 9 -7.13 -51.43 -28.52
C ARG A 9 -5.77 -51.10 -27.89
N LYS A 10 -5.62 -49.89 -27.35
CA LYS A 10 -4.43 -49.54 -26.58
C LYS A 10 -4.43 -50.37 -25.29
N ALA A 11 -3.36 -51.12 -25.05
CA ALA A 11 -3.09 -51.69 -23.75
C ALA A 11 -2.52 -50.57 -22.86
N VAL A 12 -3.10 -50.37 -21.68
CA VAL A 12 -2.57 -49.43 -20.67
C VAL A 12 -1.96 -50.29 -19.57
N SER A 13 -0.66 -50.09 -19.32
CA SER A 13 0.05 -50.78 -18.24
C SER A 13 -0.44 -50.29 -16.87
N ASP A 14 -0.52 -51.20 -15.90
CA ASP A 14 -0.84 -50.88 -14.50
C ASP A 14 0.13 -49.84 -13.92
N VAL A 15 1.39 -49.85 -14.35
CA VAL A 15 2.40 -48.86 -13.98
C VAL A 15 2.03 -47.48 -14.52
N SER A 16 1.51 -47.40 -15.75
CA SER A 16 1.05 -46.13 -16.32
C SER A 16 -0.20 -45.59 -15.63
N GLN A 17 -1.05 -46.47 -15.09
CA GLN A 17 -2.22 -46.06 -14.31
C GLN A 17 -1.80 -45.49 -12.94
N GLU A 18 -0.88 -46.16 -12.25
CA GLU A 18 -0.42 -45.70 -10.93
C GLU A 18 0.38 -44.39 -11.01
N ILE A 19 1.19 -44.22 -12.07
CA ILE A 19 1.89 -42.94 -12.34
C ILE A 19 0.88 -41.80 -12.52
N ASN A 20 -0.16 -41.99 -13.34
CA ASN A 20 -1.18 -40.95 -13.55
C ASN A 20 -1.92 -40.61 -12.26
N LYS A 21 -2.27 -41.62 -11.45
CA LYS A 21 -2.91 -41.43 -10.15
C LYS A 21 -2.04 -40.64 -9.18
N TYR A 22 -0.73 -40.93 -9.13
CA TYR A 22 0.22 -40.19 -8.30
C TYR A 22 0.32 -38.72 -8.74
N TYR A 23 0.38 -38.45 -10.05
CA TYR A 23 0.35 -37.09 -10.59
C TYR A 23 -0.95 -36.35 -10.26
N SER A 24 -2.10 -37.01 -10.36
CA SER A 24 -3.39 -36.42 -9.95
C SER A 24 -3.39 -36.04 -8.47
N LEU A 25 -2.89 -36.91 -7.59
CA LEU A 25 -2.78 -36.63 -6.14
C LEU A 25 -1.76 -35.54 -5.80
N GLU A 26 -0.66 -35.42 -6.54
CA GLU A 26 0.28 -34.30 -6.38
C GLU A 26 -0.30 -32.96 -6.86
N VAL A 27 -1.11 -32.99 -7.92
CA VAL A 27 -1.81 -31.80 -8.41
C VAL A 27 -2.88 -31.37 -7.41
N GLU A 28 -3.71 -32.29 -6.89
CA GLU A 28 -4.69 -31.99 -5.85
C GLU A 28 -4.02 -31.40 -4.59
N ARG A 29 -2.94 -32.04 -4.10
CA ARG A 29 -2.17 -31.52 -2.95
C ARG A 29 -1.53 -30.15 -3.20
N LYS A 30 -1.16 -29.82 -4.44
CA LYS A 30 -0.60 -28.50 -4.80
C LYS A 30 -1.66 -27.41 -4.97
N PHE A 31 -2.91 -27.78 -5.29
CA PHE A 31 -4.01 -26.83 -5.41
C PHE A 31 -4.56 -26.42 -4.05
N ASP A 32 -4.50 -27.30 -3.04
CA ASP A 32 -4.90 -26.99 -1.67
C ASP A 32 -3.97 -25.97 -0.97
N ASP A 33 -2.74 -25.79 -1.47
CA ASP A 33 -1.73 -24.86 -0.94
C ASP A 33 -1.73 -23.47 -1.62
N ILE A 34 -2.67 -23.19 -2.54
CA ILE A 34 -2.83 -21.83 -3.09
C ILE A 34 -3.60 -21.01 -2.04
N GLU A 35 -2.85 -20.28 -1.23
CA GLU A 35 -3.42 -19.36 -0.25
C GLU A 35 -4.34 -18.35 -0.95
N GLU A 36 -5.63 -18.41 -0.63
CA GLU A 36 -6.65 -17.57 -1.24
C GLU A 36 -6.38 -16.09 -0.89
N LEU A 37 -6.12 -15.29 -1.93
CA LEU A 37 -5.93 -13.85 -1.81
C LEU A 37 -7.26 -13.12 -1.97
N GLU A 38 -7.49 -12.14 -1.10
CA GLU A 38 -8.63 -11.24 -1.16
C GLU A 38 -8.16 -9.80 -1.36
N GLU A 39 -8.96 -9.01 -2.09
CA GLU A 39 -8.73 -7.57 -2.24
C GLU A 39 -9.32 -6.84 -1.03
N ALA A 40 -8.47 -6.18 -0.24
CA ALA A 40 -8.87 -5.50 0.99
C ALA A 40 -8.49 -4.02 0.98
N GLU A 41 -9.43 -3.15 1.33
CA GLU A 41 -9.23 -1.69 1.36
C GLU A 41 -8.71 -1.22 2.73
N CYS A 42 -7.52 -0.62 2.73
CA CYS A 42 -6.89 -0.09 3.94
C CYS A 42 -7.75 1.01 4.57
N GLN A 43 -8.08 0.85 5.86
CA GLN A 43 -8.91 1.81 6.58
C GLN A 43 -8.21 3.16 6.86
N CYS A 44 -6.87 3.24 6.71
CA CYS A 44 -6.14 4.50 6.84
C CYS A 44 -6.16 5.33 5.56
N CYS A 45 -5.72 4.75 4.44
CA CYS A 45 -5.45 5.50 3.21
C CYS A 45 -6.40 5.19 2.05
N GLY A 46 -7.29 4.20 2.18
CA GLY A 46 -8.22 3.80 1.12
C GLY A 46 -7.55 3.17 -0.10
N MET A 47 -6.30 2.73 0.02
CA MET A 47 -5.67 1.91 -1.02
C MET A 47 -6.06 0.45 -0.82
N LYS A 48 -6.28 -0.24 -1.94
CA LYS A 48 -6.57 -1.66 -1.96
C LYS A 48 -5.30 -2.46 -2.16
N GLU A 49 -5.17 -3.57 -1.43
CA GLU A 49 -4.08 -4.53 -1.55
C GLU A 49 -4.66 -5.95 -1.64
N GLU A 50 -4.03 -6.80 -2.44
CA GLU A 50 -4.30 -8.24 -2.48
C GLU A 50 -3.52 -8.89 -1.33
N CYS A 51 -4.23 -9.56 -0.41
CA CYS A 51 -3.64 -10.13 0.80
C CYS A 51 -4.30 -11.46 1.16
N SER A 52 -3.55 -12.32 1.85
CA SER A 52 -4.14 -13.56 2.35
C SER A 52 -4.99 -13.31 3.58
N LYS A 53 -6.01 -14.15 3.79
CA LYS A 53 -6.88 -14.08 4.98
C LYS A 53 -6.10 -14.18 6.28
N VAL A 54 -5.06 -15.02 6.31
CA VAL A 54 -4.21 -15.20 7.49
C VAL A 54 -3.53 -13.89 7.85
N TYR A 55 -2.86 -13.25 6.88
CA TYR A 55 -2.20 -11.97 7.09
C TYR A 55 -3.19 -10.85 7.45
N MET A 56 -4.39 -10.85 6.85
CA MET A 56 -5.44 -9.90 7.22
C MET A 56 -5.83 -9.98 8.70
N ASN A 57 -6.05 -11.19 9.21
CA ASN A 57 -6.39 -11.40 10.61
C ASN A 57 -5.26 -10.97 11.55
N GLU A 58 -4.01 -11.31 11.24
CA GLU A 58 -2.84 -10.89 12.03
C GLU A 58 -2.74 -9.37 12.12
N VAL A 59 -2.92 -8.67 10.99
CA VAL A 59 -2.94 -7.21 10.97
C VAL A 59 -4.11 -6.64 11.76
N GLU A 60 -5.31 -7.22 11.65
CA GLU A 60 -6.44 -6.73 12.43
C GLU A 60 -6.22 -6.89 13.94
N GLU A 61 -5.62 -7.99 14.39
CA GLU A 61 -5.22 -8.19 15.79
C GLU A 61 -4.19 -7.15 16.26
N ASP A 62 -3.19 -6.87 15.43
CA ASP A 62 -2.11 -5.94 15.74
C ASP A 62 -2.55 -4.46 15.70
N TYR A 63 -3.57 -4.09 14.92
CA TYR A 63 -3.97 -2.71 14.66
C TYR A 63 -5.38 -2.37 15.13
N CYS A 64 -5.76 -2.85 16.31
CA CYS A 64 -7.01 -2.48 16.98
C CYS A 64 -8.28 -2.87 16.19
N GLY A 65 -8.27 -4.05 15.56
CA GLY A 65 -9.36 -4.58 14.74
C GLY A 65 -9.50 -3.88 13.40
N LYS A 66 -8.43 -3.27 12.88
CA LYS A 66 -8.44 -2.51 11.64
C LYS A 66 -7.51 -3.14 10.62
N TRP A 67 -8.03 -3.41 9.43
CA TRP A 67 -7.19 -3.74 8.30
C TRP A 67 -6.41 -2.51 7.83
N VAL A 68 -5.07 -2.64 7.82
CA VAL A 68 -4.13 -1.59 7.46
C VAL A 68 -3.14 -2.13 6.43
N CYS A 69 -2.96 -1.40 5.33
CA CYS A 69 -2.00 -1.80 4.30
C CYS A 69 -0.56 -1.85 4.82
N GLY A 70 0.30 -2.64 4.16
CA GLY A 70 1.69 -2.82 4.59
C GLY A 70 2.47 -1.50 4.76
N LEU A 71 2.21 -0.50 3.91
CA LEU A 71 2.81 0.83 4.03
C LEU A 71 2.33 1.62 5.26
N CYS A 72 1.04 1.51 5.60
CA CYS A 72 0.51 2.19 6.79
C CYS A 72 0.91 1.47 8.07
N CYS A 73 1.07 0.14 8.06
CA CYS A 73 1.64 -0.62 9.17
C CYS A 73 3.03 -0.09 9.54
N GLU A 74 3.93 0.01 8.55
CA GLU A 74 5.28 0.54 8.78
C GLU A 74 5.26 2.01 9.22
N ALA A 75 4.35 2.84 8.68
CA ALA A 75 4.20 4.22 9.13
C ALA A 75 3.74 4.33 10.59
N VAL A 76 2.83 3.46 11.05
CA VAL A 76 2.39 3.43 12.45
C VAL A 76 3.51 2.94 13.36
N LYS A 77 4.22 1.86 12.98
CA LYS A 77 5.41 1.38 13.71
C LYS A 77 6.47 2.47 13.86
N ASP A 78 6.74 3.23 12.78
CA ASP A 78 7.70 4.33 12.81
C ASP A 78 7.29 5.44 13.80
N LYS A 79 5.99 5.80 13.83
CA LYS A 79 5.46 6.78 14.80
C LYS A 79 5.60 6.31 16.24
N VAL A 80 5.34 5.03 16.52
CA VAL A 80 5.50 4.45 17.86
C VAL A 80 6.99 4.42 18.24
N GLY A 81 7.87 3.99 17.33
CA GLY A 81 9.30 3.78 17.62
C GLY A 81 10.17 5.03 17.63
N ARG A 82 9.85 6.08 16.86
CA ARG A 82 10.69 7.29 16.71
C ARG A 82 10.19 8.51 17.47
N SER A 83 9.03 8.42 18.10
CA SER A 83 8.47 9.58 18.80
C SER A 83 9.30 9.94 20.03
N THR A 84 9.61 11.23 20.18
CA THR A 84 10.30 11.75 21.38
C THR A 84 9.43 11.69 22.63
N LYS A 85 8.13 11.48 22.45
CA LYS A 85 7.13 11.24 23.48
C LYS A 85 6.66 9.81 23.33
N VAL A 86 6.39 9.11 24.43
CA VAL A 86 5.75 7.80 24.36
C VAL A 86 4.34 7.97 23.79
N ILE A 87 4.10 7.45 22.60
CA ILE A 87 2.79 7.44 21.93
C ILE A 87 2.28 6.01 21.91
N THR A 88 1.02 5.81 22.27
CA THR A 88 0.39 4.49 22.20
C THR A 88 0.12 4.08 20.74
N LEU A 89 0.04 2.77 20.48
CA LEU A 89 -0.33 2.26 19.15
C LEU A 89 -1.64 2.90 18.64
N VAL A 90 -2.65 3.02 19.51
CA VAL A 90 -3.96 3.61 19.19
C VAL A 90 -3.82 5.07 18.74
N GLU A 91 -3.02 5.86 19.45
CA GLU A 91 -2.76 7.27 19.09
C GLU A 91 -1.96 7.38 17.80
N ALA A 92 -0.97 6.53 17.60
CA ALA A 92 -0.17 6.50 16.37
C ALA A 92 -1.04 6.13 15.15
N LEU A 93 -1.90 5.12 15.31
CA LEU A 93 -2.86 4.70 14.29
C LEU A 93 -3.86 5.81 13.97
N LYS A 94 -4.45 6.45 14.99
CA LYS A 94 -5.35 7.58 14.79
C LYS A 94 -4.66 8.74 14.05
N SER A 95 -3.46 9.11 14.47
CA SER A 95 -2.66 10.13 13.78
C SER A 95 -2.37 9.75 12.33
N GLN A 96 -2.19 8.46 12.02
CA GLN A 96 -1.98 8.00 10.66
C GLN A 96 -3.25 8.13 9.82
N MET A 97 -4.41 7.76 10.37
CA MET A 97 -5.69 7.96 9.71
C MET A 97 -5.96 9.43 9.40
N ASP A 98 -5.74 10.33 10.37
CA ASP A 98 -5.92 11.77 10.19
C ASP A 98 -4.99 12.32 9.09
N PHE A 99 -3.73 11.91 9.09
CA PHE A 99 -2.76 12.29 8.06
C PHE A 99 -3.16 11.77 6.66
N SER A 100 -3.58 10.51 6.57
CA SER A 100 -4.00 9.90 5.32
C SER A 100 -5.28 10.54 4.77
N GLN A 101 -6.23 10.91 5.63
CA GLN A 101 -7.43 11.64 5.24
C GLN A 101 -7.08 13.02 4.65
N GLU A 102 -6.22 13.78 5.32
CA GLU A 102 -5.77 15.09 4.83
C GLU A 102 -4.99 14.96 3.52
N TYR A 103 -4.10 13.97 3.42
CA TYR A 103 -3.34 13.67 2.21
C TYR A 103 -4.27 13.35 1.03
N ASN A 104 -5.29 12.53 1.27
CA ASN A 104 -6.27 12.16 0.25
C ASN A 104 -7.12 13.35 -0.20
N ALA A 105 -7.55 14.21 0.73
CA ALA A 105 -8.35 15.39 0.44
C ALA A 105 -7.58 16.51 -0.27
N THR A 106 -6.25 16.57 -0.09
CA THR A 106 -5.42 17.67 -0.60
C THR A 106 -4.43 17.20 -1.67
N ILE A 107 -3.41 16.43 -1.28
CA ILE A 107 -2.28 16.07 -2.13
C ILE A 107 -2.70 15.10 -3.21
N ARG A 108 -3.43 14.04 -2.86
CA ARG A 108 -3.88 13.03 -3.84
C ARG A 108 -4.91 13.60 -4.82
N LEU A 109 -5.83 14.42 -4.32
CA LEU A 109 -6.89 15.04 -5.11
C LEU A 109 -6.35 16.04 -6.14
N ASN A 110 -5.38 16.87 -5.76
CA ASN A 110 -4.73 17.79 -6.70
C ASN A 110 -3.27 18.08 -6.32
N PRO A 111 -2.31 17.22 -6.75
CA PRO A 111 -0.91 17.35 -6.35
C PRO A 111 -0.24 18.62 -6.87
N LYS A 112 -0.68 19.11 -8.04
CA LYS A 112 -0.17 20.38 -8.61
C LYS A 112 -0.60 21.57 -7.76
N LEU A 113 -1.88 21.64 -7.40
CA LEU A 113 -2.38 22.70 -6.52
C LEU A 113 -1.69 22.63 -5.16
N SER A 114 -1.62 21.45 -4.54
CA SER A 114 -0.95 21.26 -3.25
C SER A 114 0.52 21.74 -3.27
N LEU A 115 1.26 21.41 -4.34
CA LEU A 115 2.62 21.92 -4.54
C LEU A 115 2.66 23.45 -4.62
N THR A 116 1.79 24.06 -5.44
CA THR A 116 1.76 25.52 -5.58
C THR A 116 1.38 26.24 -4.28
N LEU A 117 0.44 25.69 -3.51
CA LEU A 117 0.07 26.22 -2.19
C LEU A 117 1.25 26.12 -1.22
N SER A 118 1.96 24.99 -1.22
CA SER A 118 3.16 24.80 -0.41
C SER A 118 4.26 25.81 -0.77
N MET A 119 4.52 26.03 -2.07
CA MET A 119 5.48 27.04 -2.54
C MET A 119 5.08 28.46 -2.10
N ARG A 120 3.80 28.80 -2.23
CA ARG A 120 3.25 30.08 -1.77
C ARG A 120 3.46 30.26 -0.27
N ASP A 121 3.20 29.24 0.52
CA ASP A 121 3.32 29.33 1.98
C ASP A 121 4.79 29.40 2.42
N ILE A 122 5.71 28.76 1.71
CA ILE A 122 7.16 28.94 1.91
C ILE A 122 7.57 30.40 1.64
N ALA A 123 7.12 30.98 0.53
CA ALA A 123 7.41 32.37 0.18
C ALA A 123 6.84 33.36 1.23
N LYS A 124 5.60 33.12 1.70
CA LYS A 124 4.96 33.91 2.78
C LYS A 124 5.78 33.84 4.08
N ARG A 125 6.08 32.63 4.57
CA ARG A 125 6.90 32.43 5.78
C ARG A 125 8.27 33.11 5.67
N SER A 126 8.88 33.09 4.49
CA SER A 126 10.17 33.74 4.23
C SER A 126 10.07 35.27 4.26
N LEU A 127 8.96 35.85 3.80
CA LEU A 127 8.69 37.28 3.93
C LEU A 127 8.45 37.68 5.39
N ASP A 128 7.62 36.95 6.10
CA ASP A 128 7.30 37.23 7.52
C ASP A 128 8.55 37.17 8.39
N LYS A 129 9.42 36.17 8.16
CA LYS A 129 10.70 36.05 8.85
C LYS A 129 11.63 37.25 8.61
N ARG A 130 11.58 37.89 7.43
CA ARG A 130 12.33 39.13 7.15
C ARG A 130 11.72 40.32 7.88
N ASN A 131 10.39 40.41 7.91
CA ASN A 131 9.67 41.50 8.59
C ASN A 131 9.88 41.44 10.12
N CYS A 132 9.84 40.24 10.74
CA CYS A 132 10.09 40.07 12.17
C CYS A 132 11.55 40.36 12.57
N LYS A 133 12.50 40.27 11.64
CA LYS A 133 13.91 40.65 11.84
C LYS A 133 14.21 42.10 11.41
N GLY A 134 13.20 42.81 10.91
CA GLY A 134 13.32 44.07 10.21
C GLY A 134 13.08 45.33 11.05
N LEU A 135 13.51 45.36 12.31
CA LEU A 135 13.75 46.65 13.00
C LEU A 135 15.13 47.26 12.63
N GLY A 136 15.84 46.67 11.68
CA GLY A 136 17.02 47.28 11.08
C GLY A 136 17.54 46.44 9.92
N ILE A 137 17.28 46.88 8.68
CA ILE A 137 18.22 46.85 7.55
C ILE A 137 17.49 47.44 6.33
N THR A 138 18.20 48.34 5.66
CA THR A 138 17.84 49.21 4.55
C THR A 138 17.05 48.55 3.42
N LYS A 139 16.04 49.28 2.92
CA LYS A 139 15.21 48.98 1.75
C LYS A 139 16.04 48.41 0.59
N LEU A 140 15.88 47.12 0.29
CA LEU A 140 16.32 46.55 -0.99
C LEU A 140 15.34 47.02 -2.07
N THR A 141 15.75 47.99 -2.88
CA THR A 141 15.08 48.40 -4.10
C THR A 141 15.03 47.21 -5.06
N ARG A 142 13.82 46.77 -5.42
CA ARG A 142 13.63 45.78 -6.49
C ARG A 142 14.01 46.45 -7.80
N SER A 143 15.12 46.04 -8.40
CA SER A 143 15.45 46.40 -9.78
C SER A 143 14.44 45.72 -10.71
N SER A 144 13.51 46.53 -11.23
CA SER A 144 12.64 46.16 -12.34
C SER A 144 13.45 46.22 -13.63
N SER A 145 13.92 45.09 -14.12
CA SER A 145 14.37 44.96 -15.51
C SER A 145 13.18 44.47 -16.33
N TYR A 146 12.53 45.40 -17.03
CA TYR A 146 11.65 45.10 -18.16
C TYR A 146 12.33 45.65 -19.43
N PRO A 147 12.35 44.92 -20.55
CA PRO A 147 12.48 45.51 -21.88
C PRO A 147 11.16 46.14 -22.33
#